data_AF-A0A1S1SIW1-F1
#
_entry.id   AF-A0A1S1SIW1-F1
#
_cell.length_a   1.000
_cell.length_b   1.000
_cell.length_c   1.000
_cell.angle_alpha   90.00
_cell.angle_beta   90.00
_cell.angle_gamma   90.00
#
_symmetry.space_group_name_H-M   'P 1'
#
loop_
_entity.id
_entity.type
_entity.pdbx_description
1 polymer ?
#
loop_
_entity_poly.entity_id
_entity_poly.type
_entity_poly.pdbx_seq_one_letter_code
_entity_poly.pdbx_strand_id
1 'polypeptide(L)'
;MTANAIPFWNMGRGKATKIRELAYSYDGLTAFTPFWAMAAIFSIAGDTYGLIGYKGAVYMALGWAIILFSLLLFLYPRRTWVFLALAGVSVALYAVRLPVASNNKTITAVMDGAILLSAAVLYLRSGRGPIDRVALYDQVRVVARALLAIMYFYGIFHKINTDFLDPTVSCAVGLYVPLARPFGLEDNLFGRYLAIYATFIIEGIAIVSLYWKRYFAVGFILALVFHYIIPISAYSWYMDFSSLVFALYVLSIPKPASQMLYGISLSVANQLRENFGRIGILFPGLALTLVTVAIVMLLVLVFPERSFDMVVHSVWILVWAVAGGAAMVVLTYVALENLPCENVAAPRAPAWVYVVPGLFFLSCLSPYVGLKTESSINMFSNLHTEAGRTNHLLFTEPPYLFNYQNEVVKVVDSSRELWVHQSQAGYYHILHDLKLWLRWKPDAWVTYERDGVTVTRATAASLADEMPNLIERKLLIFKLVDFSRPKACTH
;
A
#
# COMPACT_ATOMS: atom_id res chain seq x y z
N MET A 1 45.53 11.55 17.22
CA MET A 1 45.04 10.90 15.99
C MET A 1 45.28 9.40 16.11
N THR A 2 44.26 8.67 16.55
CA THR A 2 44.20 7.21 16.42
C THR A 2 42.73 6.83 16.29
N ALA A 3 42.43 6.08 15.24
CA ALA A 3 41.09 5.67 14.85
C ALA A 3 40.51 4.68 15.87
N ASN A 4 39.37 5.03 16.48
CA ASN A 4 38.58 4.06 17.24
C ASN A 4 37.72 3.26 16.26
N ALA A 5 38.11 2.00 16.08
CA ALA A 5 37.42 1.02 15.27
C ALA A 5 36.02 0.73 15.82
N ILE A 6 35.07 0.56 14.89
CA ILE A 6 33.71 0.10 15.12
C ILE A 6 33.78 -1.38 15.55
N PRO A 7 33.23 -1.79 16.71
CA PRO A 7 33.30 -3.18 17.15
C PRO A 7 32.22 -3.97 16.42
N PHE A 8 32.55 -4.51 15.25
CA PHE A 8 31.62 -5.31 14.46
C PHE A 8 31.58 -6.79 14.87
N TRP A 9 32.58 -7.30 15.59
CA TRP A 9 32.67 -8.71 15.97
C TRP A 9 33.23 -8.85 17.38
N ASN A 10 32.35 -9.05 18.37
CA ASN A 10 32.76 -9.47 19.71
C ASN A 10 32.03 -10.77 20.04
N MET A 11 32.54 -11.89 19.52
CA MET A 11 32.17 -13.25 19.95
C MET A 11 32.97 -13.67 21.19
N GLY A 12 33.16 -12.77 22.15
CA GLY A 12 33.67 -13.12 23.46
C GLY A 12 32.52 -13.57 24.34
N ARG A 13 32.65 -14.75 24.98
CA ARG A 13 31.85 -15.18 26.14
C ARG A 13 32.08 -14.22 27.32
N GLY A 14 31.65 -12.97 27.18
CA GLY A 14 31.49 -12.05 28.29
C GLY A 14 30.31 -12.54 29.11
N LYS A 15 30.54 -12.78 30.40
CA LYS A 15 29.51 -13.05 31.41
C LYS A 15 28.27 -12.23 31.07
N ALA A 16 27.12 -12.90 30.97
CA ALA A 16 25.82 -12.28 30.83
C ALA A 16 25.65 -11.23 31.92
N THR A 17 26.06 -10.00 31.64
CA THR A 17 25.55 -8.83 32.34
C THR A 17 24.06 -8.95 32.16
N LYS A 18 23.38 -9.33 33.25
CA LYS A 18 21.92 -9.48 33.30
C LYS A 18 21.36 -8.29 32.51
N ILE A 19 20.72 -8.58 31.38
CA ILE A 19 20.01 -7.61 30.54
C ILE A 19 18.72 -7.23 31.30
N ARG A 20 18.86 -6.84 32.57
CA ARG A 20 17.77 -6.53 33.51
C ARG A 20 17.61 -5.03 33.74
N GLU A 21 18.55 -4.20 33.29
CA GLU A 21 18.56 -2.76 33.60
C GLU A 21 18.69 -1.83 32.38
N LEU A 22 18.50 -2.33 31.16
CA LEU A 22 18.04 -1.44 30.09
C LEU A 22 16.53 -1.35 30.21
N ALA A 23 16.08 -0.54 31.17
CA ALA A 23 14.75 0.04 31.17
C ALA A 23 14.62 0.88 29.89
N TYR A 24 14.34 0.23 28.76
CA TYR A 24 14.09 0.92 27.52
C TYR A 24 12.81 1.73 27.72
N SER A 25 12.96 3.04 27.89
CA SER A 25 11.83 3.96 27.97
C SER A 25 11.00 3.80 26.70
N TYR A 26 9.81 3.22 26.84
CA TYR A 26 8.88 3.05 25.74
C TYR A 26 8.69 4.38 25.01
N ASP A 27 8.90 4.35 23.69
CA ASP A 27 8.39 5.36 22.78
C ASP A 27 7.58 4.58 21.73
N GLY A 28 6.37 5.02 21.42
CA GLY A 28 5.47 4.22 20.58
C GLY A 28 5.99 3.97 19.15
N LEU A 29 6.97 4.76 18.69
CA LEU A 29 7.70 4.49 17.45
C LEU A 29 8.48 3.17 17.51
N THR A 30 8.97 2.76 18.68
CA THR A 30 9.67 1.48 18.83
C THR A 30 8.73 0.28 18.61
N ALA A 31 7.45 0.41 18.95
CA ALA A 31 6.43 -0.60 18.64
C ALA A 31 6.03 -0.59 17.15
N PHE A 32 5.97 0.59 16.54
CA PHE A 32 5.53 0.78 15.16
C PHE A 32 6.58 0.40 14.11
N THR A 33 7.84 0.78 14.30
CA THR A 33 8.89 0.66 13.28
C THR A 33 9.10 -0.77 12.73
N PRO A 34 8.99 -1.86 13.52
CA PRO A 34 9.04 -3.22 12.96
C PRO A 34 7.90 -3.53 12.00
N PHE A 35 6.69 -3.06 12.28
CA PHE A 35 5.53 -3.24 11.38
C PHE A 35 5.70 -2.44 10.09
N TRP A 36 6.21 -1.21 10.18
CA TRP A 36 6.52 -0.41 8.99
C TRP A 36 7.62 -1.04 8.13
N ALA A 37 8.68 -1.57 8.77
CA ALA A 37 9.75 -2.30 8.09
C ALA A 37 9.22 -3.56 7.37
N MET A 38 8.31 -4.30 8.02
CA MET A 38 7.65 -5.46 7.43
C MET A 38 6.78 -5.08 6.24
N ALA A 39 5.96 -4.03 6.35
CA ALA A 39 5.14 -3.53 5.25
C ALA A 39 6.00 -3.09 4.04
N ALA A 40 7.13 -2.43 4.30
CA ALA A 40 8.07 -2.04 3.26
C ALA A 40 8.70 -3.27 2.54
N ILE A 41 8.99 -4.34 3.27
CA ILE A 41 9.47 -5.61 2.68
C ILE A 41 8.39 -6.24 1.79
N PHE A 42 7.15 -6.35 2.27
CA PHE A 42 6.05 -6.88 1.43
C PHE A 42 5.79 -6.03 0.17
N SER A 43 5.96 -4.71 0.27
CA SER A 43 5.82 -3.80 -0.86
C SER A 43 6.89 -3.99 -1.94
N ILE A 44 8.15 -4.18 -1.54
CA ILE A 44 9.24 -4.39 -2.50
C ILE A 44 9.31 -5.85 -3.01
N ALA A 45 8.86 -6.80 -2.20
CA ALA A 45 8.75 -8.21 -2.59
C ALA A 45 7.84 -8.42 -3.80
N GLY A 46 6.78 -7.62 -3.93
CA GLY A 46 5.91 -7.61 -5.11
C GLY A 46 6.51 -6.95 -6.35
N ASP A 47 7.76 -6.50 -6.30
CA ASP A 47 8.47 -5.87 -7.42
C ASP A 47 9.81 -6.55 -7.71
N THR A 48 9.78 -7.87 -7.89
CA THR A 48 10.95 -8.72 -8.18
C THR A 48 11.77 -8.21 -9.36
N TYR A 49 11.13 -7.83 -10.46
CA TYR A 49 11.80 -7.27 -11.64
C TYR A 49 12.58 -5.98 -11.33
N GLY A 50 12.09 -5.17 -10.39
CA GLY A 50 12.82 -4.01 -9.88
C GLY A 50 14.08 -4.40 -9.10
N LEU A 51 14.00 -5.45 -8.28
CA LEU A 51 15.11 -5.94 -7.46
C LEU A 51 16.24 -6.62 -8.25
N ILE A 52 15.93 -7.17 -9.42
CA ILE A 52 16.93 -7.79 -10.33
C ILE A 52 17.46 -6.82 -11.39
N GLY A 53 17.11 -5.53 -11.32
CA GLY A 53 17.70 -4.50 -12.17
C GLY A 53 17.00 -4.25 -13.50
N TYR A 54 15.89 -4.93 -13.80
CA TYR A 54 15.15 -4.75 -15.06
C TYR A 54 14.63 -3.32 -15.24
N LYS A 55 14.36 -2.62 -14.13
CA LYS A 55 13.90 -1.21 -14.10
C LYS A 55 15.05 -0.20 -14.01
N GLY A 56 16.30 -0.65 -14.15
CA GLY A 56 17.50 0.17 -14.08
C GLY A 56 18.20 0.16 -12.73
N ALA A 57 19.49 0.50 -12.74
CA ALA A 57 20.38 0.41 -11.58
C ALA A 57 19.95 1.29 -10.39
N VAL A 58 19.44 2.50 -10.65
CA VAL A 58 18.95 3.40 -9.60
C VAL A 58 17.74 2.80 -8.89
N TYR A 59 16.79 2.24 -9.65
CA TYR A 59 15.61 1.58 -9.09
C TYR A 59 15.99 0.40 -8.22
N MET A 60 16.91 -0.44 -8.72
CA MET A 60 17.44 -1.60 -7.99
C MET A 60 18.15 -1.18 -6.70
N ALA A 61 19.02 -0.17 -6.76
CA ALA A 61 19.73 0.32 -5.59
C ALA A 61 18.77 0.84 -4.51
N LEU A 62 17.74 1.59 -4.90
CA LEU A 62 16.70 2.06 -3.98
C LEU A 62 15.89 0.90 -3.40
N GLY A 63 15.51 -0.10 -4.21
CA GLY A 63 14.80 -1.30 -3.75
C GLY A 63 15.60 -2.10 -2.71
N TRP A 64 16.89 -2.33 -2.94
CA TRP A 64 17.77 -2.99 -1.97
C TRP A 64 18.05 -2.13 -0.74
N ALA A 65 18.09 -0.80 -0.88
CA ALA A 65 18.21 0.11 0.26
C ALA A 65 16.97 0.03 1.17
N ILE A 66 15.75 -0.13 0.62
CA ILE A 66 14.54 -0.38 1.42
C ILE A 66 14.72 -1.67 2.25
N ILE A 67 15.15 -2.76 1.63
CA ILE A 67 15.39 -4.03 2.33
C ILE A 67 16.43 -3.83 3.45
N LEU A 68 17.56 -3.19 3.14
CA LEU A 68 18.62 -2.92 4.11
C LEU A 68 18.10 -2.10 5.31
N PHE A 69 17.41 -0.99 5.08
CA PHE A 69 16.91 -0.15 6.16
C PHE A 69 15.78 -0.82 6.96
N SER A 70 14.94 -1.64 6.33
CA SER A 70 13.97 -2.47 7.04
C SER A 70 14.65 -3.49 7.97
N LEU A 71 15.68 -4.19 7.49
CA LEU A 71 16.45 -5.12 8.33
C LEU A 71 17.16 -4.39 9.49
N LEU A 72 17.75 -3.22 9.22
CA LEU A 72 18.34 -2.39 10.25
C LEU A 72 17.30 -1.90 11.28
N LEU A 73 16.06 -1.62 10.89
CA LEU A 73 15.00 -1.27 11.82
C LEU A 73 14.59 -2.41 12.74
N PHE A 74 14.54 -3.66 12.27
CA PHE A 74 14.32 -4.80 13.14
C PHE A 74 15.43 -4.92 14.20
N LEU A 75 16.69 -4.71 13.78
CA LEU A 75 17.84 -4.78 14.68
C LEU A 75 17.93 -3.58 15.64
N TYR A 76 17.50 -2.39 15.17
CA TYR A 76 17.68 -1.11 15.86
C TYR A 76 16.42 -0.22 15.81
N PRO A 77 15.27 -0.65 16.38
CA PRO A 77 13.99 0.05 16.24
C PRO A 77 13.94 1.44 16.90
N ARG A 78 14.93 1.75 17.76
CA ARG A 78 15.07 3.06 18.42
C ARG A 78 15.87 4.08 17.63
N ARG A 79 16.54 3.69 16.53
CA ARG A 79 17.38 4.60 15.76
C ARG A 79 16.52 5.42 14.80
N THR A 80 16.15 6.63 15.22
CA THR A 80 15.31 7.55 14.42
C THR A 80 15.85 7.76 13.01
N TRP A 81 17.17 7.91 12.84
CA TRP A 81 17.75 8.13 11.52
C TRP A 81 17.55 6.95 10.56
N VAL A 82 17.53 5.69 11.05
CA VAL A 82 17.26 4.50 10.21
C VAL A 82 15.81 4.53 9.73
N PHE A 83 14.88 4.93 10.61
CA PHE A 83 13.47 5.08 10.27
C PHE A 83 13.27 6.18 9.22
N LEU A 84 13.91 7.33 9.39
CA LEU A 84 13.86 8.42 8.42
C LEU A 84 14.55 8.05 7.10
N ALA A 85 15.62 7.26 7.13
CA ALA A 85 16.29 6.76 5.93
C ALA A 85 15.38 5.81 5.15
N LEU A 86 14.68 4.88 5.82
CA LEU A 86 13.69 4.03 5.17
C LEU A 86 12.60 4.88 4.49
N ALA A 87 12.01 5.83 5.21
CA ALA A 87 10.98 6.72 4.66
C ALA A 87 11.51 7.55 3.46
N GLY A 88 12.72 8.09 3.57
CA GLY A 88 13.37 8.86 2.52
C GLY A 88 13.63 8.04 1.25
N VAL A 89 14.16 6.82 1.39
CA VAL A 89 14.40 5.92 0.26
C VAL A 89 13.09 5.47 -0.38
N SER A 90 12.06 5.16 0.42
CA SER A 90 10.72 4.81 -0.09
C SER A 90 10.11 5.93 -0.92
N VAL A 91 10.18 7.18 -0.44
CA VAL A 91 9.71 8.36 -1.20
C VAL A 91 10.54 8.57 -2.47
N ALA A 92 11.86 8.41 -2.41
CA ALA A 92 12.72 8.52 -3.58
C ALA A 92 12.39 7.46 -4.64
N LEU A 93 12.17 6.20 -4.23
CA LEU A 93 11.76 5.14 -5.12
C LEU A 93 10.41 5.45 -5.78
N TYR A 94 9.44 5.94 -4.98
CA TYR A 94 8.15 6.36 -5.50
C TYR A 94 8.28 7.49 -6.53
N ALA A 95 9.11 8.50 -6.27
CA ALA A 95 9.36 9.62 -7.18
C ALA A 95 9.99 9.20 -8.51
N VAL A 96 10.93 8.25 -8.47
CA VAL A 96 11.53 7.63 -9.68
C VAL A 96 10.45 6.88 -10.47
N ARG A 97 9.53 6.20 -9.78
CA ARG A 97 8.47 5.40 -10.39
C ARG A 97 7.30 6.23 -10.94
N LEU A 98 7.12 7.48 -10.52
CA LEU A 98 5.99 8.31 -10.95
C LEU A 98 5.87 8.41 -12.48
N PRO A 99 4.65 8.25 -13.04
CA PRO A 99 3.38 8.08 -12.33
C PRO A 99 3.15 6.65 -11.80
N VAL A 100 2.50 6.51 -10.64
CA VAL A 100 2.26 5.21 -9.98
C VAL A 100 0.76 4.95 -9.90
N ALA A 101 0.29 3.80 -10.40
CA ALA A 101 -1.13 3.39 -10.33
C ALA A 101 -1.52 2.80 -8.97
N SER A 102 -0.58 2.14 -8.28
CA SER A 102 -0.82 1.42 -7.04
C SER A 102 -1.24 2.35 -5.89
N ASN A 103 -2.47 2.15 -5.42
CA ASN A 103 -3.07 2.89 -4.32
C ASN A 103 -2.27 2.77 -3.02
N ASN A 104 -1.85 1.55 -2.67
CA ASN A 104 -1.08 1.30 -1.45
C ASN A 104 0.31 1.96 -1.48
N LYS A 105 1.01 1.96 -2.62
CA LYS A 105 2.30 2.67 -2.76
C LYS A 105 2.13 4.18 -2.61
N THR A 106 1.02 4.72 -3.10
CA THR A 106 0.69 6.14 -2.90
C THR A 106 0.42 6.46 -1.43
N ILE A 107 -0.35 5.64 -0.71
CA ILE A 107 -0.57 5.82 0.73
C ILE A 107 0.76 5.74 1.50
N THR A 108 1.63 4.78 1.18
CA THR A 108 2.96 4.66 1.77
C THR A 108 3.78 5.91 1.54
N ALA A 109 3.84 6.43 0.30
CA ALA A 109 4.59 7.64 -0.01
C ALA A 109 4.04 8.88 0.72
N VAL A 110 2.72 8.99 0.87
CA VAL A 110 2.07 10.07 1.64
C VAL A 110 2.43 9.96 3.12
N MET A 111 2.38 8.75 3.69
CA MET A 111 2.76 8.50 5.08
C MET A 111 4.24 8.78 5.33
N ASP A 112 5.14 8.29 4.47
CA ASP A 112 6.57 8.54 4.56
C ASP A 112 6.90 10.03 4.38
N GLY A 113 6.24 10.72 3.45
CA GLY A 113 6.35 12.17 3.30
C GLY A 113 5.93 12.92 4.57
N ALA A 114 4.84 12.48 5.22
CA ALA A 114 4.40 13.06 6.48
C ALA A 114 5.37 12.77 7.64
N ILE A 115 5.97 11.56 7.70
CA ILE A 115 7.02 11.21 8.66
C ILE A 115 8.22 12.16 8.50
N LEU A 116 8.69 12.36 7.27
CA LEU A 116 9.82 13.24 6.95
C LEU A 116 9.51 14.70 7.27
N LEU A 117 8.31 15.19 6.91
CA LEU A 117 7.87 16.54 7.24
C LEU A 117 7.77 16.76 8.75
N SER A 118 7.20 15.80 9.48
CA SER A 118 7.11 15.83 10.95
C SER A 118 8.49 15.90 11.60
N ALA A 119 9.41 15.05 11.13
CA ALA A 119 10.79 15.04 11.58
C ALA A 119 11.50 16.37 11.30
N ALA A 120 11.32 16.94 10.10
CA ALA A 120 11.91 18.23 9.72
C ALA A 120 11.37 19.38 10.57
N VAL A 121 10.05 19.46 10.79
CA VAL A 121 9.42 20.47 11.65
C VAL A 121 9.95 20.39 13.08
N LEU A 122 10.04 19.19 13.64
CA LEU A 122 10.56 18.98 15.00
C LEU A 122 12.04 19.32 15.11
N TYR A 123 12.85 18.95 14.11
CA TYR A 123 14.28 19.29 14.04
C TYR A 123 14.51 20.80 13.97
N LEU A 124 13.70 21.52 13.19
CA LEU A 124 13.79 22.98 13.10
C LEU A 124 13.35 23.66 14.41
N ARG A 125 12.27 23.16 15.04
CA ARG A 125 11.77 23.71 16.32
C ARG A 125 12.70 23.46 17.50
N SER A 126 13.44 22.36 17.51
CA SER A 126 14.42 22.07 18.56
C SER A 126 15.74 22.84 18.43
N GLY A 127 15.84 23.78 17.47
CA GLY A 127 17.08 24.50 17.20
C GLY A 127 18.15 23.59 16.59
N ARG A 128 17.77 22.64 15.74
CA ARG A 128 18.65 21.62 15.12
C ARG A 128 19.21 20.59 16.10
N GLY A 129 18.55 20.41 17.24
CA GLY A 129 18.85 19.36 18.22
C GLY A 129 18.27 17.99 17.85
N PRO A 130 18.42 16.98 18.73
CA PRO A 130 17.82 15.66 18.51
C PRO A 130 16.29 15.76 18.38
N ILE A 131 15.72 14.94 17.49
CA ILE A 131 14.27 14.90 17.27
C ILE A 131 13.59 14.22 18.47
N ASP A 132 12.61 14.91 19.06
CA ASP A 132 11.74 14.32 20.08
C ASP A 132 10.89 13.21 19.45
N ARG A 133 11.21 11.96 19.83
CA ARG A 133 10.53 10.75 19.34
C ARG A 133 9.09 10.63 19.81
N VAL A 134 8.75 11.17 20.98
CA VAL A 134 7.38 11.11 21.51
C VAL A 134 6.51 12.11 20.75
N ALA A 135 7.01 13.33 20.52
CA ALA A 135 6.32 14.29 19.67
C ALA A 135 6.17 13.79 18.22
N LEU A 136 7.21 13.16 17.66
CA LEU A 136 7.14 12.56 16.33
C LEU A 136 6.09 11.45 16.28
N TYR A 137 6.09 10.55 17.27
CA TYR A 137 5.06 9.51 17.42
C TYR A 137 3.66 10.12 17.41
N ASP A 138 3.40 11.09 18.29
CA ASP A 138 2.06 11.69 18.42
C ASP A 138 1.60 12.38 17.13
N GLN A 139 2.50 12.99 16.35
CA GLN A 139 2.18 13.57 15.03
C GLN A 139 1.84 12.50 13.98
N VAL A 140 2.69 11.48 13.82
CA VAL A 140 2.49 10.46 12.77
C VAL A 140 1.28 9.57 13.02
N ARG A 141 0.85 9.42 14.28
CA ARG A 141 -0.40 8.73 14.63
C ARG A 141 -1.63 9.40 14.05
N VAL A 142 -1.67 10.73 14.09
CA VAL A 142 -2.79 11.51 13.55
C VAL A 142 -2.87 11.32 12.05
N VAL A 143 -1.72 11.38 11.37
CA VAL A 143 -1.61 11.13 9.94
C VAL A 143 -2.08 9.72 9.61
N ALA A 144 -1.56 8.69 10.27
CA ALA A 144 -1.92 7.30 10.01
C ALA A 144 -3.42 7.04 10.17
N ARG A 145 -4.03 7.57 11.24
CA ARG A 145 -5.47 7.47 11.48
C ARG A 145 -6.28 8.20 10.42
N ALA A 146 -5.83 9.38 9.99
CA ALA A 146 -6.47 10.11 8.88
C ALA A 146 -6.36 9.34 7.56
N LEU A 147 -5.19 8.77 7.24
CA LEU A 147 -5.01 7.96 6.03
C LEU A 147 -5.89 6.71 6.01
N LEU A 148 -6.02 6.01 7.15
CA LEU A 148 -6.98 4.90 7.28
C LEU A 148 -8.42 5.36 7.06
N ALA A 149 -8.82 6.49 7.65
CA ALA A 149 -10.16 7.04 7.46
C ALA A 149 -10.44 7.40 5.99
N ILE A 150 -9.49 8.07 5.33
CA ILE A 150 -9.57 8.43 3.91
C ILE A 150 -9.69 7.15 3.07
N MET A 151 -8.88 6.15 3.37
CA MET A 151 -8.88 4.87 2.68
C MET A 151 -10.23 4.17 2.77
N TYR A 152 -10.81 4.04 3.97
CA TYR A 152 -12.12 3.41 4.14
C TYR A 152 -13.26 4.25 3.56
N PHE A 153 -13.18 5.58 3.67
CA PHE A 153 -14.16 6.46 3.06
C PHE A 153 -14.23 6.27 1.56
N TYR A 154 -13.10 6.35 0.86
CA TYR A 154 -13.06 6.15 -0.59
C TYR A 154 -13.26 4.69 -0.99
N GLY A 155 -12.84 3.75 -0.14
CA GLY A 155 -13.15 2.33 -0.27
C GLY A 155 -14.65 2.12 -0.41
N ILE A 156 -15.47 2.76 0.43
CA ILE A 156 -16.93 2.72 0.36
C ILE A 156 -17.44 3.57 -0.80
N PHE A 157 -17.03 4.85 -0.85
CA PHE A 157 -17.58 5.83 -1.78
C PHE A 157 -17.45 5.36 -3.23
N HIS A 158 -16.26 4.92 -3.63
CA HIS A 158 -16.05 4.43 -4.99
C HIS A 158 -16.81 3.14 -5.32
N LYS A 159 -17.23 2.36 -4.31
CA LYS A 159 -18.03 1.13 -4.45
C LYS A 159 -19.54 1.40 -4.52
N ILE A 160 -20.01 2.63 -4.24
CA ILE A 160 -21.41 3.04 -4.41
C ILE A 160 -21.70 3.24 -5.91
N ASN A 161 -21.68 2.16 -6.67
CA ASN A 161 -21.92 2.14 -8.11
C ASN A 161 -22.65 0.86 -8.53
N THR A 162 -23.28 0.88 -9.71
CA THR A 162 -24.11 -0.22 -10.21
C THR A 162 -23.33 -1.52 -10.37
N ASP A 163 -22.10 -1.45 -10.91
CA ASP A 163 -21.33 -2.64 -11.27
C ASP A 163 -20.74 -3.35 -10.03
N PHE A 164 -20.40 -2.60 -8.97
CA PHE A 164 -19.95 -3.22 -7.72
C PHE A 164 -21.06 -3.98 -6.98
N LEU A 165 -22.31 -3.54 -7.15
CA LEU A 165 -23.49 -4.17 -6.56
C LEU A 165 -24.04 -5.33 -7.39
N ASP A 166 -23.54 -5.53 -8.62
CA ASP A 166 -23.90 -6.65 -9.48
C ASP A 166 -23.04 -7.88 -9.17
N PRO A 167 -23.61 -8.99 -8.65
CA PRO A 167 -22.85 -10.19 -8.30
C PRO A 167 -22.23 -10.93 -9.50
N THR A 168 -22.56 -10.55 -10.74
CA THR A 168 -21.97 -11.14 -11.95
C THR A 168 -20.62 -10.54 -12.31
N VAL A 169 -20.36 -9.28 -11.91
CA VAL A 169 -19.12 -8.54 -12.26
C VAL A 169 -18.40 -7.91 -11.08
N SER A 170 -19.00 -7.91 -9.89
CA SER A 170 -18.46 -7.25 -8.71
C SER A 170 -17.06 -7.76 -8.36
N CYS A 171 -16.16 -6.81 -8.10
CA CYS A 171 -14.84 -7.13 -7.60
C CYS A 171 -14.85 -7.87 -6.25
N ALA A 172 -15.85 -7.66 -5.40
CA ALA A 172 -15.98 -8.42 -4.15
C ALA A 172 -16.21 -9.91 -4.44
N VAL A 173 -16.96 -10.22 -5.50
CA VAL A 173 -17.17 -11.60 -5.97
C VAL A 173 -15.89 -12.18 -6.55
N GLY A 174 -15.10 -11.38 -7.27
CA GLY A 174 -13.77 -11.77 -7.75
C GLY A 174 -12.83 -12.24 -6.63
N LEU A 175 -12.92 -11.64 -5.44
CA LEU A 175 -12.19 -12.05 -4.24
C LEU A 175 -12.81 -13.26 -3.52
N TYR A 176 -14.13 -13.35 -3.53
CA TYR A 176 -14.87 -14.45 -2.91
C TYR A 176 -14.65 -15.78 -3.62
N VAL A 177 -14.72 -15.81 -4.95
CA VAL A 177 -14.68 -17.05 -5.74
C VAL A 177 -13.45 -17.91 -5.44
N PRO A 178 -12.20 -17.39 -5.44
CA PRO A 178 -11.02 -18.17 -5.09
C PRO A 178 -11.04 -18.71 -3.65
N LEU A 179 -11.60 -17.96 -2.70
CA LEU A 179 -11.71 -18.38 -1.30
C LEU A 179 -12.78 -19.45 -1.08
N ALA A 180 -13.86 -19.41 -1.86
CA ALA A 180 -15.00 -20.31 -1.75
C ALA A 180 -14.82 -21.63 -2.53
N ARG A 181 -14.00 -21.61 -3.59
CA ARG A 181 -13.76 -22.77 -4.48
C ARG A 181 -13.31 -24.04 -3.75
N PRO A 182 -12.40 -24.01 -2.75
CA PRO A 182 -12.01 -25.23 -2.02
C PRO A 182 -13.16 -25.92 -1.30
N PHE A 183 -14.27 -25.21 -1.08
CA PHE A 183 -15.46 -25.70 -0.39
C PHE A 183 -16.64 -25.97 -1.33
N GLY A 184 -16.47 -25.78 -2.64
CA GLY A 184 -17.55 -25.91 -3.63
C GLY A 184 -18.65 -24.85 -3.50
N LEU A 185 -18.32 -23.65 -3.01
CA LEU A 185 -19.25 -22.56 -2.74
C LEU A 185 -19.10 -21.35 -3.70
N GLU A 186 -18.25 -21.42 -4.70
CA GLU A 186 -17.91 -20.33 -5.63
C GLU A 186 -19.12 -19.77 -6.41
N ASP A 187 -20.12 -20.62 -6.69
CA ASP A 187 -21.34 -20.26 -7.42
C ASP A 187 -22.52 -19.95 -6.49
N ASN A 188 -22.30 -19.95 -5.18
CA ASN A 188 -23.34 -19.64 -4.20
C ASN A 188 -23.72 -18.15 -4.26
N LEU A 189 -24.94 -17.85 -4.73
CA LEU A 189 -25.45 -16.49 -4.86
C LEU A 189 -25.49 -15.72 -3.53
N PHE A 190 -25.84 -16.40 -2.43
CA PHE A 190 -25.83 -15.79 -1.11
C PHE A 190 -24.42 -15.38 -0.69
N GLY A 191 -23.41 -16.24 -0.92
CA GLY A 191 -22.00 -15.93 -0.65
C GLY A 191 -21.49 -14.74 -1.48
N ARG A 192 -21.91 -14.64 -2.74
CA ARG A 192 -21.57 -13.50 -3.62
C ARG A 192 -22.11 -12.18 -3.10
N TYR A 193 -23.40 -12.13 -2.74
CA TYR A 193 -23.98 -10.93 -2.12
C TYR A 193 -23.38 -10.64 -0.74
N LEU A 194 -23.12 -11.68 0.06
CA LEU A 194 -22.47 -11.52 1.35
C LEU A 194 -21.10 -10.84 1.19
N ALA A 195 -20.30 -11.21 0.20
CA ALA A 195 -19.02 -10.55 -0.08
C ALA A 195 -19.18 -9.05 -0.40
N ILE A 196 -20.17 -8.70 -1.23
CA ILE A 196 -20.49 -7.31 -1.59
C ILE A 196 -20.87 -6.51 -0.33
N TYR A 197 -21.88 -6.97 0.40
CA TYR A 197 -22.41 -6.23 1.56
C TYR A 197 -21.46 -6.25 2.76
N ALA A 198 -20.73 -7.34 2.99
CA ALA A 198 -19.71 -7.42 4.02
C ALA A 198 -18.63 -6.36 3.81
N THR A 199 -18.27 -6.06 2.55
CA THR A 199 -17.30 -4.99 2.25
C THR A 199 -17.79 -3.64 2.80
N PHE A 200 -19.03 -3.24 2.49
CA PHE A 200 -19.61 -1.99 3.01
C PHE A 200 -19.73 -1.98 4.53
N ILE A 201 -20.19 -3.08 5.11
CA ILE A 201 -20.40 -3.20 6.56
C ILE A 201 -19.06 -3.13 7.29
N ILE A 202 -18.07 -3.90 6.86
CA ILE A 202 -16.74 -3.96 7.50
C ILE A 202 -16.02 -2.63 7.36
N GLU A 203 -15.94 -2.06 6.15
CA GLU A 203 -15.29 -0.77 5.94
C GLU A 203 -16.03 0.36 6.71
N GLY A 204 -17.37 0.31 6.75
CA GLY A 204 -18.21 1.26 7.48
C GLY A 204 -18.02 1.18 8.99
N ILE A 205 -17.97 -0.03 9.55
CA ILE A 205 -17.64 -0.24 10.96
C ILE A 205 -16.21 0.24 11.22
N ALA A 206 -15.25 -0.09 10.36
CA ALA A 206 -13.84 0.27 10.54
C ALA A 206 -13.63 1.78 10.61
N ILE A 207 -14.26 2.59 9.74
CA ILE A 207 -14.13 4.05 9.79
C ILE A 207 -14.80 4.67 11.02
N VAL A 208 -15.99 4.19 11.40
CA VAL A 208 -16.73 4.68 12.57
C VAL A 208 -15.99 4.32 13.86
N SER A 209 -15.58 3.05 14.01
CA SER A 209 -14.84 2.57 15.17
C SER A 209 -13.48 3.23 15.31
N LEU A 210 -12.88 3.65 14.19
CA LEU A 210 -11.59 4.32 14.20
C LEU A 210 -11.64 5.57 15.06
N TYR A 211 -12.78 6.29 15.13
CA TYR A 211 -12.96 7.48 15.97
C TYR A 211 -13.76 7.23 17.25
N TRP A 212 -14.57 6.18 17.29
CA TRP A 212 -15.39 5.85 18.45
C TRP A 212 -14.70 4.88 19.40
N LYS A 213 -14.07 5.43 20.46
CA LYS A 213 -13.27 4.67 21.45
C LYS A 213 -13.98 3.42 22.00
N ARG A 214 -15.29 3.50 22.28
CA ARG A 214 -16.09 2.39 22.83
C ARG A 214 -16.11 1.17 21.91
N TYR A 215 -16.16 1.39 20.60
CA TYR A 215 -16.26 0.34 19.60
C TYR A 215 -14.97 0.12 18.82
N PHE A 216 -13.88 0.78 19.23
CA PHE A 216 -12.59 0.66 18.55
C PHE A 216 -12.14 -0.80 18.41
N ALA A 217 -12.30 -1.62 19.46
CA ALA A 217 -11.95 -3.05 19.44
C ALA A 217 -12.62 -3.78 18.29
N VAL A 218 -13.93 -3.56 18.17
CA VAL A 218 -14.80 -4.30 17.26
C VAL A 218 -14.36 -4.03 15.83
N GLY A 219 -14.28 -2.75 15.43
CA GLY A 219 -13.87 -2.46 14.07
C GLY A 219 -12.38 -2.64 13.81
N PHE A 220 -11.52 -2.55 14.82
CA PHE A 220 -10.10 -2.92 14.72
C PHE A 220 -9.92 -4.41 14.42
N ILE A 221 -10.53 -5.28 15.22
CA ILE A 221 -10.45 -6.74 15.05
C ILE A 221 -11.09 -7.15 13.73
N LEU A 222 -12.27 -6.60 13.40
CA LEU A 222 -12.95 -6.86 12.14
C LEU A 222 -12.07 -6.46 10.94
N ALA A 223 -11.44 -5.29 11.01
CA ALA A 223 -10.51 -4.84 9.97
C ALA A 223 -9.26 -5.73 9.87
N LEU A 224 -8.69 -6.17 11.00
CA LEU A 224 -7.54 -7.07 10.99
C LEU A 224 -7.87 -8.42 10.34
N VAL A 225 -9.02 -9.01 10.69
CA VAL A 225 -9.48 -10.28 10.09
C VAL A 225 -9.72 -10.10 8.59
N PHE A 226 -10.40 -9.02 8.20
CA PHE A 226 -10.66 -8.72 6.80
C PHE A 226 -9.36 -8.57 5.99
N HIS A 227 -8.43 -7.76 6.48
CA HIS A 227 -7.14 -7.54 5.82
C HIS A 227 -6.21 -8.75 5.90
N TYR A 228 -6.38 -9.66 6.88
CA TYR A 228 -5.69 -10.95 6.90
C TYR A 228 -6.17 -11.89 5.79
N ILE A 229 -7.50 -11.97 5.59
CA ILE A 229 -8.12 -12.89 4.64
C ILE A 229 -7.92 -12.45 3.18
N ILE A 230 -7.99 -11.15 2.87
CA ILE A 230 -7.93 -10.67 1.48
C ILE A 230 -6.71 -11.22 0.71
N PRO A 231 -5.47 -11.17 1.22
CA PRO A 231 -4.32 -11.70 0.48
C PRO A 231 -4.34 -13.22 0.26
N ILE A 232 -5.08 -13.97 1.09
CA ILE A 232 -5.22 -15.42 0.97
C ILE A 232 -6.04 -15.80 -0.28
N SER A 233 -6.87 -14.88 -0.80
CA SER A 233 -7.60 -15.09 -2.06
C SER A 233 -6.70 -15.31 -3.27
N ALA A 234 -5.42 -14.93 -3.18
CA ALA A 234 -4.44 -14.97 -4.28
C ALA A 234 -4.91 -14.24 -5.57
N TYR A 235 -5.94 -13.40 -5.49
CA TYR A 235 -6.51 -12.70 -6.63
C TYR A 235 -5.58 -11.60 -7.16
N SER A 236 -4.88 -10.91 -6.25
CA SER A 236 -3.86 -9.91 -6.56
C SER A 236 -2.81 -9.87 -5.45
N TRP A 237 -1.76 -9.06 -5.61
CA TRP A 237 -0.70 -8.88 -4.61
C TRP A 237 -1.18 -8.03 -3.40
N TYR A 238 -2.20 -8.47 -2.66
CA TYR A 238 -2.75 -7.68 -1.55
C TYR A 238 -1.89 -7.68 -0.28
N MET A 239 -0.85 -8.51 -0.21
CA MET A 239 0.00 -8.62 0.97
C MET A 239 0.68 -7.29 1.31
N ASP A 240 1.04 -6.48 0.30
CA ASP A 240 1.63 -5.16 0.52
C ASP A 240 0.61 -4.14 1.07
N PHE A 241 -0.64 -4.21 0.62
CA PHE A 241 -1.72 -3.39 1.12
C PHE A 241 -2.13 -3.78 2.54
N SER A 242 -2.35 -5.07 2.80
CA SER A 242 -2.74 -5.55 4.13
C SER A 242 -1.66 -5.31 5.19
N SER A 243 -0.38 -5.52 4.84
CA SER A 243 0.73 -5.22 5.76
C SER A 243 0.85 -3.71 6.05
N LEU A 244 0.62 -2.85 5.06
CA LEU A 244 0.51 -1.40 5.26
C LEU A 244 -0.63 -1.06 6.23
N VAL A 245 -1.82 -1.61 6.03
CA VAL A 245 -2.98 -1.36 6.91
C VAL A 245 -2.69 -1.80 8.34
N PHE A 246 -2.10 -2.98 8.54
CA PHE A 246 -1.66 -3.43 9.86
C PHE A 246 -0.70 -2.43 10.52
N ALA A 247 0.28 -1.92 9.77
CA ALA A 247 1.24 -0.94 10.29
C ALA A 247 0.58 0.40 10.67
N LEU A 248 -0.35 0.91 9.84
CA LEU A 248 -1.13 2.13 10.17
C LEU A 248 -2.02 1.94 11.39
N TYR A 249 -2.56 0.73 11.57
CA TYR A 249 -3.36 0.38 12.72
C TYR A 249 -2.54 0.34 14.02
N VAL A 250 -1.28 -0.10 13.99
CA VAL A 250 -0.36 -0.02 15.14
C VAL A 250 -0.12 1.42 15.62
N LEU A 251 -0.24 2.42 14.74
CA LEU A 251 -0.24 3.83 15.17
C LEU A 251 -1.60 4.32 15.67
N SER A 252 -2.68 3.63 15.30
CA SER A 252 -4.04 4.01 15.65
C SER A 252 -4.50 3.40 16.98
N ILE A 253 -3.87 2.32 17.46
CA ILE A 253 -4.19 1.74 18.77
C ILE A 253 -3.85 2.68 19.94
N PRO A 254 -4.56 2.61 21.07
CA PRO A 254 -4.28 3.39 22.28
C PRO A 254 -2.83 3.27 22.79
N LYS A 255 -2.34 4.28 23.52
CA LYS A 255 -0.99 4.25 24.11
C LYS A 255 -0.76 3.02 25.02
N PRO A 256 -1.69 2.62 25.92
CA PRO A 256 -1.52 1.40 26.74
C PRO A 256 -1.41 0.13 25.89
N ALA A 257 -2.27 -0.02 24.88
CA ALA A 257 -2.21 -1.11 23.92
C ALA A 257 -0.85 -1.16 23.19
N SER A 258 -0.35 -0.01 22.73
CA SER A 258 0.96 0.07 22.07
C SER A 258 2.14 -0.23 23.03
N GLN A 259 2.03 0.12 24.31
CA GLN A 259 2.98 -0.27 25.36
C GLN A 259 2.99 -1.78 25.57
N MET A 260 1.82 -2.40 25.64
CA MET A 260 1.68 -3.86 25.78
C MET A 260 2.26 -4.59 24.56
N LEU A 261 1.94 -4.12 23.35
CA LEU A 261 2.52 -4.64 22.11
C LEU A 261 4.05 -4.57 22.11
N TYR A 262 4.60 -3.44 22.59
CA TYR A 262 6.04 -3.29 22.77
C TYR A 262 6.61 -4.30 23.77
N GLY A 263 5.94 -4.50 24.92
CA GLY A 263 6.35 -5.46 25.93
C GLY A 263 6.41 -6.90 25.40
N ILE A 264 5.38 -7.33 24.66
CA ILE A 264 5.34 -8.65 24.00
C ILE A 264 6.49 -8.77 22.99
N SER A 265 6.67 -7.76 22.13
CA SER A 265 7.72 -7.76 21.12
C SER A 265 9.13 -7.78 21.75
N LEU A 266 9.32 -7.04 22.85
CA LEU A 266 10.58 -6.96 23.57
C LEU A 266 10.91 -8.28 24.27
N SER A 267 9.92 -8.96 24.84
CA SER A 267 10.06 -10.30 25.44
C SER A 267 10.64 -11.29 24.43
N VAL A 268 9.99 -11.41 23.26
CA VAL A 268 10.45 -12.29 22.18
C VAL A 268 11.84 -11.88 21.68
N ALA A 269 12.04 -10.58 21.45
CA ALA A 269 13.33 -10.08 20.98
C ALA A 269 14.47 -10.32 21.98
N ASN A 270 14.22 -10.20 23.28
CA ASN A 270 15.23 -10.45 24.31
C ASN A 270 15.60 -11.93 24.38
N GLN A 271 14.62 -12.84 24.30
CA GLN A 271 14.90 -14.27 24.27
C GLN A 271 15.77 -14.67 23.07
N LEU A 272 15.50 -14.08 21.89
CA LEU A 272 16.33 -14.29 20.70
C LEU A 272 17.73 -13.66 20.85
N ARG A 273 17.81 -12.47 21.46
CA ARG A 273 19.08 -11.77 21.71
C ARG A 273 19.99 -12.49 22.68
N GLU A 274 19.44 -13.10 23.72
CA GLU A 274 20.20 -13.86 24.72
C GLU A 274 20.85 -15.09 24.10
N ASN A 275 20.14 -15.78 23.21
CA ASN A 275 20.63 -17.01 22.58
C ASN A 275 21.55 -16.76 21.37
N PHE A 276 21.26 -15.74 20.56
CA PHE A 276 21.88 -15.56 19.24
C PHE A 276 22.41 -14.13 18.98
N GLY A 277 22.44 -13.28 20.00
CA GLY A 277 22.77 -11.86 19.83
C GLY A 277 21.71 -11.10 19.03
N ARG A 278 21.99 -9.85 18.68
CA ARG A 278 21.01 -8.99 17.98
C ARG A 278 20.54 -9.54 16.64
N ILE A 279 21.43 -10.22 15.89
CA ILE A 279 21.10 -10.81 14.60
C ILE A 279 20.05 -11.92 14.72
N GLY A 280 19.93 -12.55 15.89
CA GLY A 280 18.91 -13.54 16.21
C GLY A 280 17.47 -13.07 15.99
N ILE A 281 17.21 -11.76 16.03
CA ILE A 281 15.89 -11.18 15.75
C ILE A 281 15.44 -11.47 14.31
N LEU A 282 16.38 -11.63 13.37
CA LEU A 282 16.07 -11.90 11.97
C LEU A 282 15.83 -13.38 11.69
N PHE A 283 16.23 -14.28 12.58
CA PHE A 283 16.18 -15.72 12.35
C PHE A 283 14.76 -16.27 12.14
N PRO A 284 13.72 -15.87 12.92
CA PRO A 284 12.37 -16.35 12.67
C PRO A 284 11.86 -16.00 11.26
N GLY A 285 12.10 -14.76 10.81
CA GLY A 285 11.70 -14.32 9.48
C GLY A 285 12.48 -15.03 8.36
N LEU A 286 13.79 -15.20 8.54
CA LEU A 286 14.63 -15.94 7.60
C LEU A 286 14.21 -17.43 7.53
N ALA A 287 14.04 -18.08 8.67
CA ALA A 287 13.61 -19.48 8.74
C ALA A 287 12.24 -19.68 8.09
N LEU A 288 11.26 -18.80 8.38
CA LEU A 288 9.96 -18.83 7.73
C LEU A 288 10.08 -18.69 6.21
N THR A 289 10.89 -17.74 5.73
CA THR A 289 11.10 -17.54 4.29
C THR A 289 11.76 -18.77 3.64
N LEU A 290 12.77 -19.34 4.27
CA LEU A 290 13.45 -20.53 3.74
C LEU A 290 12.53 -21.76 3.72
N VAL A 291 11.74 -21.98 4.78
CA VAL A 291 10.78 -23.07 4.85
C VAL A 291 9.70 -22.92 3.78
N THR A 292 9.15 -21.72 3.60
CA THR A 292 8.12 -21.47 2.58
C THR A 292 8.69 -21.61 1.16
N VAL A 293 9.90 -21.12 0.90
CA VAL A 293 10.62 -21.39 -0.36
C VAL A 293 10.79 -22.89 -0.59
N ALA A 294 11.25 -23.65 0.41
CA ALA A 294 11.42 -25.10 0.29
C ALA A 294 10.09 -25.80 -0.04
N ILE A 295 9.00 -25.45 0.65
CA ILE A 295 7.66 -25.99 0.39
C ILE A 295 7.21 -25.69 -1.04
N VAL A 296 7.32 -24.44 -1.49
CA VAL A 296 6.90 -24.04 -2.83
C VAL A 296 7.75 -24.73 -3.90
N MET A 297 9.07 -24.82 -3.69
CA MET A 297 9.95 -25.53 -4.62
C MET A 297 9.61 -27.03 -4.71
N LEU A 298 9.24 -27.68 -3.61
CA LEU A 298 8.73 -29.05 -3.63
C LEU A 298 7.41 -29.15 -4.43
N LEU A 299 6.51 -28.17 -4.28
CA LEU A 299 5.27 -28.12 -5.08
C LEU A 299 5.53 -27.88 -6.57
N VAL A 300 6.55 -27.11 -6.94
CA VAL A 300 6.96 -26.91 -8.34
C VAL A 300 7.44 -28.23 -8.97
N LEU A 301 8.06 -29.13 -8.21
CA LEU A 301 8.41 -30.46 -8.71
C LEU A 301 7.19 -31.29 -9.10
N VAL A 302 6.05 -31.06 -8.45
CA VAL A 302 4.76 -31.74 -8.73
C VAL A 302 3.97 -30.98 -9.81
N PHE A 303 4.09 -29.66 -9.86
CA PHE A 303 3.41 -28.77 -10.79
C PHE A 303 4.42 -27.91 -11.57
N PRO A 304 5.13 -28.47 -12.56
CA PRO A 304 6.25 -27.79 -13.22
C PRO A 304 5.82 -26.61 -14.10
N GLU A 305 4.57 -26.58 -14.55
CA GLU A 305 4.02 -25.56 -15.46
C GLU A 305 3.75 -24.19 -14.80
N ARG A 306 4.17 -23.98 -13.53
CA ARG A 306 3.93 -22.73 -12.81
C ARG A 306 4.94 -21.67 -13.23
N SER A 307 4.43 -20.49 -13.60
CA SER A 307 5.30 -19.36 -13.94
C SER A 307 6.08 -18.87 -12.71
N PHE A 308 7.21 -18.21 -12.96
CA PHE A 308 8.03 -17.60 -11.91
C PHE A 308 7.23 -16.66 -11.00
N ASP A 309 6.34 -15.84 -11.57
CA ASP A 309 5.52 -14.91 -10.81
C ASP A 309 4.55 -15.64 -9.85
N MET A 310 3.97 -16.77 -10.29
CA MET A 310 3.14 -17.62 -9.42
C MET A 310 3.94 -18.24 -8.28
N VAL A 311 5.16 -18.69 -8.54
CA VAL A 311 6.07 -19.25 -7.52
C VAL A 311 6.38 -18.19 -6.46
N VAL A 312 6.81 -17.00 -6.88
CA VAL A 312 7.09 -15.89 -5.96
C VAL A 312 5.85 -15.52 -5.14
N HIS A 313 4.70 -15.36 -5.80
CA HIS A 313 3.44 -15.08 -5.11
C HIS A 313 3.10 -16.14 -4.06
N SER A 314 3.32 -17.43 -4.39
CA SER A 314 3.06 -18.56 -3.50
C SER A 314 4.00 -18.61 -2.29
N VAL A 315 5.24 -18.16 -2.42
CA VAL A 315 6.14 -18.04 -1.26
C VAL A 315 5.62 -16.96 -0.32
N TRP A 316 5.32 -15.77 -0.86
CA TRP A 316 4.95 -14.64 -0.04
C TRP A 316 3.55 -14.78 0.58
N ILE A 317 2.60 -15.46 -0.07
CA ILE A 317 1.28 -15.73 0.53
C ILE A 317 1.41 -16.66 1.75
N LEU A 318 2.33 -17.63 1.74
CA LEU A 318 2.59 -18.48 2.89
C LEU A 318 3.33 -17.72 4.00
N VAL A 319 4.28 -16.85 3.64
CA VAL A 319 4.92 -15.94 4.59
C VAL A 319 3.87 -15.03 5.24
N TRP A 320 2.93 -14.48 4.46
CA TRP A 320 1.81 -13.67 4.96
C TRP A 320 0.89 -14.48 5.87
N ALA A 321 0.51 -15.70 5.49
CA ALA A 321 -0.37 -16.53 6.30
C ALA A 321 0.19 -16.73 7.72
N VAL A 322 1.50 -16.95 7.85
CA VAL A 322 2.14 -17.11 9.17
C VAL A 322 2.40 -15.76 9.85
N ALA A 323 3.09 -14.83 9.19
CA ALA A 323 3.51 -13.57 9.81
C ALA A 323 2.33 -12.61 10.02
N GLY A 324 1.45 -12.47 9.03
CA GLY A 324 0.20 -11.72 9.12
C GLY A 324 -0.76 -12.35 10.13
N GLY A 325 -0.85 -13.68 10.19
CA GLY A 325 -1.65 -14.39 11.17
C GLY A 325 -1.16 -14.16 12.60
N ALA A 326 0.14 -14.28 12.84
CA ALA A 326 0.75 -13.97 14.14
C ALA A 326 0.54 -12.50 14.54
N ALA A 327 0.73 -11.57 13.61
CA ALA A 327 0.46 -10.15 13.83
C ALA A 327 -1.02 -9.91 14.19
N MET A 328 -1.95 -10.52 13.45
CA MET A 328 -3.40 -10.41 13.70
C MET A 328 -3.74 -10.91 15.12
N VAL A 329 -3.22 -12.07 15.52
CA VAL A 329 -3.46 -12.66 16.85
C VAL A 329 -2.91 -11.75 17.96
N VAL A 330 -1.66 -11.31 17.84
CA VAL A 330 -1.03 -10.43 18.85
C VAL A 330 -1.77 -9.10 18.95
N LEU A 331 -2.12 -8.47 17.82
CA LEU A 331 -2.84 -7.20 17.82
C LEU A 331 -4.26 -7.35 18.37
N THR A 332 -4.95 -8.45 18.06
CA THR A 332 -6.27 -8.78 18.61
C THR A 332 -6.20 -8.96 20.12
N TYR A 333 -5.23 -9.74 20.61
CA TYR A 333 -5.00 -9.94 22.04
C TYR A 333 -4.75 -8.60 22.75
N VAL A 334 -3.83 -7.79 22.23
CA VAL A 334 -3.52 -6.46 22.78
C VAL A 334 -4.74 -5.54 22.79
N ALA A 335 -5.58 -5.59 21.75
CA ALA A 335 -6.80 -4.80 21.68
C ALA A 335 -7.78 -5.23 22.77
N LEU A 336 -8.06 -6.53 22.90
CA LEU A 336 -9.01 -7.06 23.89
C LEU A 336 -8.61 -6.73 25.33
N GLU A 337 -7.32 -6.82 25.66
CA GLU A 337 -6.79 -6.56 27.01
C GLU A 337 -6.79 -5.07 27.41
N ASN A 338 -6.90 -4.16 26.44
CA ASN A 338 -6.80 -2.71 26.68
C ASN A 338 -8.12 -1.97 26.38
N LEU A 339 -9.23 -2.70 26.31
CA LEU A 339 -10.55 -2.15 25.96
C LEU A 339 -11.61 -2.47 27.02
N PRO A 340 -12.53 -1.52 27.34
CA PRO A 340 -12.67 -0.19 26.74
C PRO A 340 -11.55 0.76 27.20
N CYS A 341 -11.12 1.65 26.31
CA CYS A 341 -10.05 2.60 26.65
C CYS A 341 -10.55 3.64 27.63
N GLU A 342 -9.84 3.78 28.74
CA GLU A 342 -10.05 4.89 29.65
C GLU A 342 -9.82 6.24 28.94
N ASN A 343 -10.57 7.25 29.37
CA ASN A 343 -10.53 8.60 28.81
C ASN A 343 -9.24 9.32 29.18
N VAL A 344 -8.16 9.01 28.48
CA VAL A 344 -6.98 9.89 28.47
C VAL A 344 -7.25 10.99 27.44
N ALA A 345 -7.33 12.23 27.90
CA ALA A 345 -7.36 13.38 27.02
C ALA A 345 -6.07 13.37 26.16
N ALA A 346 -6.22 13.20 24.85
CA ALA A 346 -5.08 13.32 23.95
C ALA A 346 -4.77 14.81 23.76
N PRO A 347 -3.49 15.22 23.82
CA PRO A 347 -3.11 16.58 23.45
C PRO A 347 -3.63 16.92 22.05
N ARG A 348 -4.11 18.15 21.84
CA ARG A 348 -4.50 18.61 20.51
C ARG A 348 -3.26 18.59 19.61
N ALA A 349 -3.32 17.82 18.53
CA ALA A 349 -2.27 17.79 17.53
C ALA A 349 -2.20 19.15 16.81
N PRO A 350 -1.01 19.60 16.40
CA PRO A 350 -0.88 20.87 15.70
C PRO A 350 -1.55 20.78 14.32
N ALA A 351 -2.35 21.77 13.94
CA ALA A 351 -3.23 21.71 12.75
C ALA A 351 -2.52 21.33 11.44
N TRP A 352 -1.23 21.65 11.30
CA TRP A 352 -0.46 21.33 10.10
C TRP A 352 -0.36 19.82 9.81
N VAL A 353 -0.49 18.93 10.81
CA VAL A 353 -0.44 17.47 10.57
C VAL A 353 -1.58 16.97 9.69
N TYR A 354 -2.65 17.75 9.57
CA TYR A 354 -3.80 17.43 8.71
C TYR A 354 -3.61 17.89 7.26
N VAL A 355 -2.60 18.71 6.96
CA VAL A 355 -2.36 19.21 5.59
C VAL A 355 -2.05 18.05 4.64
N VAL A 356 -1.14 17.15 5.02
CA VAL A 356 -0.75 16.03 4.15
C VAL A 356 -1.92 15.06 3.89
N PRO A 357 -2.64 14.55 4.91
CA PRO A 357 -3.87 13.78 4.67
C PRO A 357 -4.94 14.55 3.90
N GLY A 358 -5.13 15.86 4.17
CA GLY A 358 -6.12 16.67 3.48
C GLY A 358 -5.84 16.80 1.98
N LEU A 359 -4.59 17.07 1.60
CA LEU A 359 -4.17 17.08 0.20
C LEU A 359 -4.36 15.71 -0.47
N PHE A 360 -4.08 14.63 0.27
CA PHE A 360 -4.31 13.28 -0.22
C PHE A 360 -5.79 12.98 -0.43
N PHE A 361 -6.66 13.37 0.51
CA PHE A 361 -8.12 13.26 0.37
C PHE A 361 -8.62 13.98 -0.89
N LEU A 362 -8.13 15.20 -1.15
CA LEU A 362 -8.46 15.94 -2.37
C LEU A 362 -7.93 15.24 -3.63
N SER A 363 -6.72 14.67 -3.58
CA SER A 363 -6.18 13.89 -4.70
C SER A 363 -7.05 12.66 -5.02
N CYS A 364 -7.76 12.09 -4.07
CA CYS A 364 -8.64 10.93 -4.30
C CYS A 364 -9.97 11.30 -4.98
N LEU A 365 -10.33 12.59 -5.02
CA LEU A 365 -11.46 13.09 -5.81
C LEU A 365 -11.19 13.10 -7.32
N SER A 366 -9.95 12.84 -7.74
CA SER A 366 -9.51 12.94 -9.14
C SER A 366 -10.44 12.29 -10.18
N PRO A 367 -10.99 11.07 -9.96
CA PRO A 367 -11.89 10.46 -10.93
C PRO A 367 -13.16 11.28 -11.18
N TYR A 368 -13.65 11.98 -10.16
CA TYR A 368 -14.90 12.74 -10.24
C TYR A 368 -14.72 14.14 -10.82
N VAL A 369 -13.52 14.72 -10.68
CA VAL A 369 -13.21 16.07 -11.19
C VAL A 369 -12.57 16.04 -12.58
N GLY A 370 -12.47 14.86 -13.22
CA GLY A 370 -11.94 14.72 -14.58
C GLY A 370 -10.41 14.71 -14.68
N LEU A 371 -9.72 14.41 -13.58
CA LEU A 371 -8.27 14.16 -13.53
C LEU A 371 -7.99 12.65 -13.59
N LYS A 372 -6.89 12.16 -13.01
CA LYS A 372 -6.49 10.75 -13.02
C LYS A 372 -7.60 9.80 -12.55
N THR A 373 -7.66 8.63 -13.16
CA THR A 373 -8.56 7.55 -12.73
C THR A 373 -7.85 6.47 -11.94
N GLU A 374 -6.51 6.42 -11.95
CA GLU A 374 -5.68 5.52 -11.16
C GLU A 374 -5.05 6.24 -9.95
N SER A 375 -4.61 5.47 -8.95
CA SER A 375 -4.02 5.99 -7.70
C SER A 375 -4.93 7.01 -6.97
N SER A 376 -6.23 6.76 -6.96
CA SER A 376 -7.24 7.59 -6.29
C SER A 376 -7.99 6.85 -5.19
N ILE A 377 -7.50 5.68 -4.74
CA ILE A 377 -8.17 4.78 -3.80
C ILE A 377 -9.42 4.11 -4.39
N ASN A 378 -9.56 4.10 -5.71
CA ASN A 378 -10.58 3.35 -6.49
C ASN A 378 -10.45 1.80 -6.42
N MET A 379 -9.94 1.28 -5.30
CA MET A 379 -9.55 -0.10 -5.02
C MET A 379 -10.65 -1.10 -5.36
N PHE A 380 -10.52 -1.78 -6.51
CA PHE A 380 -11.40 -2.91 -6.85
C PHE A 380 -12.87 -2.54 -6.71
N SER A 381 -13.22 -1.37 -7.24
CA SER A 381 -14.55 -0.80 -7.03
C SER A 381 -15.44 -0.88 -8.25
N ASN A 382 -14.98 -1.43 -9.38
CA ASN A 382 -15.69 -1.37 -10.68
C ASN A 382 -16.01 0.07 -11.15
N LEU A 383 -15.45 1.11 -10.52
CA LEU A 383 -15.81 2.51 -10.82
C LEU A 383 -15.55 2.84 -12.28
N HIS A 384 -16.48 3.55 -12.89
CA HIS A 384 -16.32 4.19 -14.19
C HIS A 384 -16.70 5.65 -14.06
N THR A 385 -15.83 6.50 -14.58
CA THR A 385 -16.09 7.93 -14.64
C THR A 385 -15.78 8.51 -16.00
N GLU A 386 -15.16 7.77 -16.92
CA GLU A 386 -14.59 8.27 -18.18
C GLU A 386 -15.65 8.63 -19.25
N ALA A 387 -15.25 9.44 -20.23
CA ALA A 387 -16.10 9.90 -21.34
C ALA A 387 -17.40 10.60 -20.89
N GLY A 388 -17.35 11.35 -19.78
CA GLY A 388 -18.50 12.06 -19.24
C GLY A 388 -19.61 11.16 -18.72
N ARG A 389 -19.35 9.85 -18.55
CA ARG A 389 -20.32 8.88 -18.05
C ARG A 389 -19.84 8.32 -16.72
N THR A 390 -20.78 7.99 -15.85
CA THR A 390 -20.45 7.31 -14.60
C THR A 390 -21.45 6.21 -14.28
N ASN A 391 -20.96 5.17 -13.61
CA ASN A 391 -21.81 4.14 -13.02
C ASN A 391 -22.09 4.40 -11.53
N HIS A 392 -21.61 5.53 -11.00
CA HIS A 392 -21.79 5.91 -9.60
C HIS A 392 -23.27 6.24 -9.30
N LEU A 393 -23.78 5.82 -8.15
CA LEU A 393 -25.22 5.98 -7.84
C LEU A 393 -25.60 7.36 -7.29
N LEU A 394 -24.61 8.17 -6.88
CA LEU A 394 -24.86 9.51 -6.34
C LEU A 394 -24.90 10.61 -7.40
N PHE A 395 -24.48 10.33 -8.63
CA PHE A 395 -24.39 11.32 -9.71
C PHE A 395 -24.86 10.69 -11.02
N THR A 396 -25.59 11.43 -11.84
CA THR A 396 -25.97 10.99 -13.19
C THR A 396 -24.83 11.17 -14.19
N GLU A 397 -24.01 12.19 -13.97
CA GLU A 397 -22.81 12.53 -14.74
C GLU A 397 -21.71 12.95 -13.76
N PRO A 398 -20.43 12.69 -14.06
CA PRO A 398 -19.34 13.09 -13.18
C PRO A 398 -19.17 14.63 -13.20
N PRO A 399 -19.01 15.29 -12.04
CA PRO A 399 -18.89 16.75 -11.93
C PRO A 399 -17.47 17.22 -12.32
N TYR A 400 -17.11 17.02 -13.58
CA TYR A 400 -15.79 17.34 -14.09
C TYR A 400 -15.46 18.83 -13.98
N LEU A 401 -14.26 19.11 -13.47
CA LEU A 401 -13.62 20.42 -13.52
C LEU A 401 -12.55 20.47 -14.62
N PHE A 402 -12.05 19.30 -15.03
CA PHE A 402 -11.03 19.12 -16.05
C PHE A 402 -11.50 18.13 -17.11
N ASN A 403 -11.02 18.28 -18.35
CA ASN A 403 -11.50 17.50 -19.49
C ASN A 403 -10.67 16.26 -19.83
N TYR A 404 -9.65 15.89 -19.04
CA TYR A 404 -8.74 14.79 -19.44
C TYR A 404 -9.47 13.48 -19.69
N GLN A 405 -10.42 13.12 -18.82
CA GLN A 405 -11.18 11.88 -18.98
C GLN A 405 -12.22 11.91 -20.11
N ASN A 406 -12.53 13.08 -20.67
CA ASN A 406 -13.37 13.20 -21.87
C ASN A 406 -12.58 12.95 -23.17
N GLU A 407 -11.25 13.03 -23.13
CA GLU A 407 -10.41 12.83 -24.31
C GLU A 407 -10.17 11.34 -24.59
N VAL A 408 -11.24 10.60 -24.81
CA VAL A 408 -11.19 9.16 -25.09
C VAL A 408 -10.95 8.92 -26.58
N VAL A 409 -10.03 8.03 -26.91
CA VAL A 409 -9.63 7.72 -28.28
C VAL A 409 -9.56 6.22 -28.52
N LYS A 410 -9.92 5.81 -29.73
CA LYS A 410 -9.75 4.44 -30.21
C LYS A 410 -8.50 4.37 -31.07
N VAL A 411 -7.56 3.49 -30.76
CA VAL A 411 -6.37 3.32 -31.59
C VAL A 411 -6.73 2.44 -32.78
N VAL A 412 -6.51 2.96 -34.00
CA VAL A 412 -6.78 2.26 -35.26
C VAL A 412 -5.51 1.56 -35.75
N ASP A 413 -4.38 2.25 -35.64
CA ASP A 413 -3.07 1.76 -36.07
C ASP A 413 -1.98 2.44 -35.24
N SER A 414 -0.84 1.78 -35.02
CA SER A 414 0.23 2.31 -34.18
C SER A 414 1.54 1.57 -34.39
N SER A 415 2.64 2.30 -34.25
CA SER A 415 3.97 1.69 -34.08
C SER A 415 4.11 0.83 -32.80
N ARG A 416 3.10 0.81 -31.94
CA ARG A 416 2.96 -0.10 -30.80
C ARG A 416 1.76 -1.03 -30.99
N GLU A 417 2.05 -2.25 -31.44
CA GLU A 417 1.04 -3.28 -31.75
C GLU A 417 0.07 -3.57 -30.58
N LEU A 418 0.56 -3.52 -29.34
CA LEU A 418 -0.27 -3.75 -28.14
C LEU A 418 -1.51 -2.85 -28.07
N TRP A 419 -1.41 -1.58 -28.47
CA TRP A 419 -2.55 -0.66 -28.42
C TRP A 419 -3.60 -0.99 -29.48
N VAL A 420 -3.14 -1.44 -30.66
CA VAL A 420 -4.04 -1.90 -31.71
C VAL A 420 -4.80 -3.13 -31.23
N HIS A 421 -4.11 -4.10 -30.61
CA HIS A 421 -4.75 -5.27 -30.02
C HIS A 421 -5.75 -4.91 -28.90
N GLN A 422 -5.41 -3.94 -28.04
CA GLN A 422 -6.31 -3.46 -27.00
C GLN A 422 -7.58 -2.84 -27.60
N SER A 423 -7.44 -1.99 -28.62
CA SER A 423 -8.60 -1.40 -29.31
C SER A 423 -9.41 -2.39 -30.14
N GLN A 424 -8.79 -3.43 -30.69
CA GLN A 424 -9.50 -4.56 -31.31
C GLN A 424 -10.31 -5.36 -30.28
N ALA A 425 -9.82 -5.48 -29.04
CA ALA A 425 -10.53 -6.10 -27.93
C ALA A 425 -11.62 -5.19 -27.31
N GLY A 426 -11.85 -3.99 -27.88
CA GLY A 426 -12.90 -3.07 -27.44
C GLY A 426 -12.45 -2.03 -26.40
N TYR A 427 -11.16 -1.96 -26.07
CA TYR A 427 -10.62 -0.97 -25.13
C TYR A 427 -10.26 0.36 -25.83
N TYR A 428 -10.46 1.44 -25.10
CA TYR A 428 -10.12 2.79 -25.51
C TYR A 428 -9.06 3.36 -24.58
N HIS A 429 -8.42 4.43 -25.02
CA HIS A 429 -7.34 5.09 -24.30
C HIS A 429 -7.71 6.53 -23.99
N ILE A 430 -7.13 7.10 -22.94
CA ILE A 430 -7.14 8.55 -22.75
C ILE A 430 -6.01 9.15 -23.60
N LEU A 431 -6.31 10.20 -24.37
CA LEU A 431 -5.36 10.86 -25.27
C LEU A 431 -4.07 11.31 -24.55
N HIS A 432 -4.19 11.69 -23.28
CA HIS A 432 -3.06 12.00 -22.41
C HIS A 432 -1.99 10.89 -22.40
N ASP A 433 -2.39 9.62 -22.28
CA ASP A 433 -1.44 8.50 -22.20
C ASP A 433 -0.74 8.26 -23.54
N LEU A 434 -1.44 8.51 -24.67
CA LEU A 434 -0.85 8.49 -26.00
C LEU A 434 0.23 9.58 -26.13
N LYS A 435 -0.11 10.81 -25.75
CA LYS A 435 0.81 11.96 -25.77
C LYS A 435 2.04 11.71 -24.91
N LEU A 436 1.87 11.14 -23.72
CA LEU A 436 2.97 10.78 -22.82
C LEU A 436 3.96 9.81 -23.47
N TRP A 437 3.45 8.76 -24.12
CA TRP A 437 4.29 7.76 -24.76
C TRP A 437 5.01 8.29 -26.00
N LEU A 438 4.33 9.03 -26.87
CA LEU A 438 4.94 9.67 -28.05
C LEU A 438 6.09 10.60 -27.64
N ARG A 439 5.93 11.34 -26.54
CA ARG A 439 7.01 12.18 -26.01
C ARG A 439 8.25 11.39 -25.59
N TRP A 440 8.08 10.19 -25.05
CA TRP A 440 9.19 9.30 -24.66
C TRP A 440 9.79 8.53 -25.84
N LYS A 441 9.04 8.40 -26.94
CA LYS A 441 9.46 7.73 -28.17
C LYS A 441 9.20 8.65 -29.37
N PRO A 442 10.08 9.62 -29.64
CA PRO A 442 9.82 10.65 -30.66
C PRO A 442 9.60 10.10 -32.07
N ASP A 443 10.22 8.96 -32.40
CA ASP A 443 10.07 8.30 -33.72
C ASP A 443 8.78 7.46 -33.82
N ALA A 444 8.05 7.32 -32.72
CA ALA A 444 6.80 6.60 -32.70
C ALA A 444 5.66 7.44 -33.28
N TRP A 445 4.65 6.72 -33.77
CA TRP A 445 3.44 7.29 -34.34
C TRP A 445 2.22 6.45 -33.96
N VAL A 446 1.05 7.08 -33.99
CA VAL A 446 -0.26 6.47 -33.72
C VAL A 446 -1.34 7.10 -34.60
N THR A 447 -2.22 6.28 -35.15
CA THR A 447 -3.47 6.69 -35.80
C THR A 447 -4.61 6.35 -34.86
N TYR A 448 -5.44 7.34 -34.54
CA TYR A 448 -6.55 7.17 -33.61
C TYR A 448 -7.80 7.89 -34.08
N GLU A 449 -8.95 7.38 -33.65
CA GLU A 449 -10.25 8.00 -33.83
C GLU A 449 -10.68 8.70 -32.53
N ARG A 450 -11.08 9.96 -32.64
CA ARG A 450 -11.63 10.77 -31.56
C ARG A 450 -12.90 11.45 -32.08
N ASP A 451 -14.03 11.23 -31.42
CA ASP A 451 -15.32 11.85 -31.76
C ASP A 451 -15.70 11.68 -33.26
N GLY A 452 -15.42 10.51 -33.85
CA GLY A 452 -15.67 10.21 -35.26
C GLY A 452 -14.64 10.79 -36.24
N VAL A 453 -13.67 11.56 -35.76
CA VAL A 453 -12.57 12.13 -36.57
C VAL A 453 -11.34 11.25 -36.43
N THR A 454 -10.80 10.81 -37.57
CA THR A 454 -9.54 10.04 -37.60
C THR A 454 -8.34 10.98 -37.72
N VAL A 455 -7.44 10.91 -36.75
CA VAL A 455 -6.14 11.56 -36.79
C VAL A 455 -5.11 10.54 -37.24
N THR A 456 -4.50 10.75 -38.41
CA THR A 456 -3.57 9.80 -39.04
C THR A 456 -2.12 10.07 -38.65
N ARG A 457 -1.41 9.00 -38.26
CA ARG A 457 0.03 9.01 -37.95
C ARG A 457 0.48 10.20 -37.09
N ALA A 458 -0.27 10.50 -36.03
CA ALA A 458 0.12 11.49 -35.03
C ALA A 458 1.47 11.12 -34.41
N THR A 459 2.36 12.10 -34.28
CA THR A 459 3.70 11.98 -33.71
C THR A 459 3.86 12.97 -32.55
N ALA A 460 5.01 12.91 -31.87
CA ALA A 460 5.34 13.93 -30.88
C ALA A 460 5.38 15.35 -31.46
N ALA A 461 5.82 15.49 -32.72
CA ALA A 461 5.90 16.79 -33.40
C ALA A 461 4.51 17.33 -33.79
N SER A 462 3.61 16.46 -34.29
CA SER A 462 2.27 16.91 -34.70
C SER A 462 1.37 17.31 -33.54
N LEU A 463 1.71 16.89 -32.31
CA LEU A 463 0.98 17.20 -31.08
C LEU A 463 1.77 18.11 -30.13
N ALA A 464 2.80 18.81 -30.64
CA ALA A 464 3.76 19.54 -29.80
C ALA A 464 3.11 20.56 -28.85
N ASP A 465 2.10 21.30 -29.33
CA ASP A 465 1.40 22.35 -28.57
C ASP A 465 0.50 21.78 -27.46
N GLU A 466 0.17 20.50 -27.53
CA GLU A 466 -0.70 19.81 -26.58
C GLU A 466 0.06 18.80 -25.69
N MET A 467 1.39 18.87 -25.69
CA MET A 467 2.22 17.91 -24.95
C MET A 467 2.09 18.07 -23.44
N PRO A 468 1.93 16.97 -22.68
CA PRO A 468 1.79 17.04 -21.24
C PRO A 468 3.01 17.67 -20.54
N ASN A 469 2.76 18.59 -19.61
CA ASN A 469 3.81 19.25 -18.82
C ASN A 469 4.41 18.31 -17.76
N LEU A 470 5.43 18.75 -17.01
CA LEU A 470 6.08 17.89 -16.01
C LEU A 470 5.14 17.40 -14.90
N ILE A 471 4.20 18.24 -14.47
CA ILE A 471 3.27 17.92 -13.39
C ILE A 471 2.28 16.87 -13.88
N GLU A 472 1.67 17.09 -15.05
CA GLU A 472 0.72 16.16 -15.64
C GLU A 472 1.34 14.78 -15.84
N ARG A 473 2.55 14.71 -16.40
CA ARG A 473 3.28 13.45 -16.60
C ARG A 473 3.55 12.67 -15.31
N LYS A 474 3.63 13.36 -14.17
CA LYS A 474 3.99 12.76 -12.88
C LYS A 474 2.76 12.44 -12.04
N LEU A 475 1.66 13.18 -12.21
CA LEU A 475 0.48 13.07 -11.36
C LEU A 475 -0.72 12.45 -12.07
N LEU A 476 -0.80 12.53 -13.40
CA LEU A 476 -1.89 11.94 -14.16
C LEU A 476 -1.53 10.53 -14.64
N ILE A 477 -2.48 9.63 -14.41
CA ILE A 477 -2.43 8.25 -14.87
C ILE A 477 -3.85 7.74 -15.01
N PHE A 478 -4.14 7.12 -16.13
CA PHE A 478 -5.47 6.64 -16.45
C PHE A 478 -5.44 5.14 -16.67
N LYS A 479 -6.56 4.50 -16.35
CA LYS A 479 -6.82 3.13 -16.77
C LYS A 479 -7.32 3.11 -18.20
N LEU A 480 -7.25 1.92 -18.82
CA LEU A 480 -7.93 1.67 -20.08
C LEU A 480 -9.44 1.89 -19.91
N VAL A 481 -10.03 2.52 -20.91
CA VAL A 481 -11.46 2.81 -20.93
C VAL A 481 -12.18 1.62 -21.56
N ASP A 482 -13.12 1.06 -20.82
CA ASP A 482 -13.96 -0.05 -21.25
C ASP A 482 -15.42 0.40 -21.19
N PHE A 483 -16.07 0.38 -22.36
CA PHE A 483 -17.48 0.74 -22.50
C PHE A 483 -18.41 -0.46 -22.41
N SER A 484 -17.89 -1.69 -22.35
CA SER A 484 -18.72 -2.87 -22.10
C SER A 484 -19.39 -2.77 -20.73
N ARG A 485 -20.67 -3.15 -20.66
CA ARG A 485 -21.47 -3.15 -19.44
C ARG A 485 -22.24 -4.46 -19.30
N PRO A 486 -22.33 -5.03 -18.09
CA PRO A 486 -21.72 -4.55 -16.84
C PRO A 486 -20.19 -4.69 -16.83
N LYS A 487 -19.46 -3.78 -16.16
CA LYS A 487 -17.99 -3.76 -16.20
C LYS A 487 -17.39 -4.81 -15.27
N ALA A 488 -16.70 -5.79 -15.87
CA ALA A 488 -15.95 -6.81 -15.13
C ALA A 488 -14.87 -6.19 -14.24
N CYS A 489 -14.59 -6.84 -13.11
CA CYS A 489 -13.47 -6.47 -12.25
C CYS A 489 -12.15 -6.60 -13.02
N THR A 490 -11.45 -5.48 -13.20
CA THR A 490 -10.24 -5.38 -14.03
C THR A 490 -9.15 -4.69 -13.21
N HIS A 491 -8.25 -5.48 -12.61
CA HIS A 491 -7.15 -5.00 -11.78
C HIS A 491 -5.96 -5.96 -11.75
#